data_AF-A0A2D7LJT9-F1
#
_entry.id   AF-A0A2D7LJT9-F1
#
_cell.length_a   1.000
_cell.length_b   1.000
_cell.length_c   1.000
_cell.angle_alpha   90.00
_cell.angle_beta   90.00
_cell.angle_gamma   90.00
#
_symmetry.space_group_name_H-M   'P 1'
#
loop_
_entity.id
_entity.type
_entity.pdbx_description
1 polymer ?
#
loop_
_entity_poly.entity_id
_entity_poly.type
_entity_poly.pdbx_seq_one_letter_code
_entity_poly.pdbx_strand_id
1 'polypeptide(L)'
;MKIKSHVPKGNKTDSWSNAEADFDNGNDSLVIFGNPVMESWEKPYMKKLADTACLKGGKVLEVGFGLGIASSFIQQNAITEHHIIEANQDVFKKLQDFSKLSKVKVFGYQGLWQEVINKFEENSFDGILYDTYPINEKELHIHQFNFIKTAYKLLKPNGVLTYCNFTSWGNLRKEYKDDYEMFEKTQSDKLTEIGFSKIKLHQVQVNPPESCNYYQFKTILAPEIIK
;
A
#
# COMPACT_ATOMS: atom_id res chain seq x y z
N MET A 1 -26.12 -9.41 -9.25
CA MET A 1 -24.76 -9.99 -9.39
C MET A 1 -24.20 -10.14 -7.97
N LYS A 2 -23.84 -11.35 -7.51
CA LYS A 2 -23.25 -11.51 -6.17
C LYS A 2 -21.81 -10.99 -6.21
N ILE A 3 -21.47 -10.06 -5.33
CA ILE A 3 -20.14 -9.45 -5.29
C ILE A 3 -19.12 -10.45 -4.74
N LYS A 4 -18.08 -10.80 -5.52
CA LYS A 4 -17.06 -11.81 -5.13
C LYS A 4 -16.29 -11.35 -3.89
N SER A 5 -15.98 -12.26 -2.96
CA SER A 5 -15.08 -12.03 -1.81
C SER A 5 -13.79 -12.79 -2.02
N HIS A 6 -12.67 -12.20 -1.60
CA HIS A 6 -11.38 -12.85 -1.59
C HIS A 6 -10.83 -12.94 -0.18
N VAL A 7 -10.33 -14.11 0.18
CA VAL A 7 -9.62 -14.34 1.45
C VAL A 7 -8.22 -14.83 1.09
N PRO A 8 -7.15 -14.19 1.59
CA PRO A 8 -5.79 -14.63 1.35
C PRO A 8 -5.60 -16.10 1.71
N LYS A 9 -5.01 -16.87 0.80
CA LYS A 9 -4.57 -18.23 1.11
C LYS A 9 -3.39 -18.12 2.09
N GLY A 10 -3.60 -18.62 3.32
CA GLY A 10 -2.66 -18.44 4.43
C GLY A 10 -1.28 -19.04 4.15
N ASN A 11 -0.23 -18.27 4.43
CA ASN A 11 1.17 -18.73 4.43
C ASN A 11 1.90 -18.18 5.66
N LYS A 12 3.10 -18.69 5.96
CA LYS A 12 3.93 -18.13 7.05
C LYS A 12 4.70 -16.91 6.55
N THR A 13 4.93 -15.94 7.42
CA THR A 13 5.69 -14.72 7.10
C THR A 13 7.08 -15.05 6.53
N ASP A 14 7.77 -16.02 7.14
CA ASP A 14 9.08 -16.51 6.68
C ASP A 14 9.06 -17.13 5.27
N SER A 15 7.90 -17.63 4.83
CA SER A 15 7.74 -18.17 3.48
C SER A 15 7.46 -17.11 2.42
N TRP A 16 6.97 -15.91 2.80
CA TRP A 16 6.64 -14.86 1.83
C TRP A 16 7.87 -14.33 1.11
N SER A 17 8.98 -14.14 1.84
CA SER A 17 10.22 -13.60 1.29
C SER A 17 10.82 -14.47 0.18
N ASN A 18 10.62 -15.79 0.27
CA ASN A 18 11.15 -16.78 -0.67
C ASN A 18 10.10 -17.36 -1.62
N ALA A 19 8.86 -16.87 -1.55
CA ALA A 19 7.79 -17.32 -2.43
C ALA A 19 8.09 -16.92 -3.88
N GLU A 20 7.75 -17.79 -4.83
CA GLU A 20 7.81 -17.44 -6.24
C GLU A 20 6.80 -16.32 -6.53
N ALA A 21 7.27 -15.26 -7.18
CA ALA A 21 6.44 -14.19 -7.70
C ALA A 21 6.14 -14.43 -9.18
N ASP A 22 4.88 -14.71 -9.49
CA ASP A 22 4.39 -14.88 -10.86
C ASP A 22 3.95 -13.52 -11.41
N PHE A 23 4.72 -13.03 -12.39
CA PHE A 23 4.41 -11.82 -13.15
C PHE A 23 3.88 -12.25 -14.51
N ASP A 24 2.71 -11.76 -14.91
CA ASP A 24 2.23 -12.06 -16.26
C ASP A 24 3.16 -11.47 -17.36
N ASN A 25 2.98 -11.94 -18.58
CA ASN A 25 3.80 -11.53 -19.74
C ASN A 25 3.71 -10.02 -20.07
N GLY A 26 2.70 -9.31 -19.56
CA GLY A 26 2.53 -7.86 -19.72
C GLY A 26 3.08 -7.06 -18.54
N ASN A 27 3.44 -7.73 -17.44
CA ASN A 27 3.64 -7.13 -16.12
C ASN A 27 2.40 -6.33 -15.67
N ASP A 28 1.21 -6.83 -16.04
CA ASP A 28 -0.11 -6.29 -15.71
C ASP A 28 -0.66 -6.89 -14.41
N SER A 29 -0.16 -8.04 -13.97
CA SER A 29 -0.54 -8.66 -12.71
C SER A 29 0.65 -9.32 -12.00
N LEU A 30 0.56 -9.35 -10.68
CA LEU A 30 1.47 -10.02 -9.77
C LEU A 30 0.68 -10.99 -8.89
N VAL A 31 1.06 -12.26 -8.94
CA VAL A 31 0.49 -13.32 -8.12
C VAL A 31 1.57 -13.95 -7.24
N ILE A 32 1.30 -14.07 -5.94
CA ILE A 32 2.18 -14.75 -4.98
C ILE A 32 1.35 -15.75 -4.18
N PHE A 33 1.78 -17.01 -4.15
CA PHE A 33 1.00 -18.12 -3.56
C PHE A 33 -0.43 -18.25 -4.11
N GLY A 34 -0.64 -17.89 -5.38
CA GLY A 34 -1.96 -17.90 -6.01
C GLY A 34 -2.91 -16.82 -5.49
N ASN A 35 -2.40 -15.80 -4.79
CA ASN A 35 -3.15 -14.61 -4.40
C ASN A 35 -2.87 -13.47 -5.41
N PRO A 36 -3.90 -12.76 -5.90
CA PRO A 36 -3.72 -11.56 -6.72
C PRO A 36 -3.20 -10.43 -5.82
N VAL A 37 -1.89 -10.18 -5.87
CA VAL A 37 -1.22 -9.21 -4.99
C VAL A 37 -1.29 -7.81 -5.56
N MET A 38 -1.18 -7.67 -6.88
CA MET A 38 -1.23 -6.37 -7.56
C MET A 38 -1.74 -6.53 -9.00
N GLU A 39 -2.57 -5.59 -9.48
CA GLU A 39 -3.03 -5.56 -10.87
C GLU A 39 -2.97 -4.13 -11.47
N SER A 40 -2.78 -4.02 -12.79
CA SER A 40 -2.54 -2.74 -13.47
C SER A 40 -3.78 -1.84 -13.56
N TRP A 41 -5.00 -2.40 -13.41
CA TRP A 41 -6.23 -1.60 -13.36
C TRP A 41 -6.26 -0.62 -12.18
N GLU A 42 -5.46 -0.89 -11.13
CA GLU A 42 -5.34 -0.08 -9.92
C GLU A 42 -4.59 1.25 -10.15
N LYS A 43 -3.98 1.43 -11.32
CA LYS A 43 -3.12 2.56 -11.68
C LYS A 43 -3.69 3.95 -11.33
N PRO A 44 -4.98 4.29 -11.59
CA PRO A 44 -5.53 5.60 -11.19
C PRO A 44 -5.49 5.82 -9.68
N TYR A 45 -5.73 4.77 -8.91
CA TYR A 45 -5.71 4.80 -7.45
C TYR A 45 -4.28 4.86 -6.91
N MET A 46 -3.37 4.04 -7.45
CA MET A 46 -1.94 4.10 -7.12
C MET A 46 -1.32 5.47 -7.39
N LYS A 47 -1.73 6.14 -8.47
CA LYS A 47 -1.33 7.53 -8.72
C LYS A 47 -1.77 8.46 -7.60
N LYS A 48 -3.02 8.34 -7.14
CA LYS A 48 -3.53 9.19 -6.05
C LYS A 48 -2.78 8.95 -4.74
N LEU A 49 -2.46 7.70 -4.41
CA LEU A 49 -1.62 7.40 -3.24
C LEU A 49 -0.22 7.99 -3.39
N ALA A 50 0.43 7.76 -4.53
CA ALA A 50 1.76 8.31 -4.82
C ALA A 50 1.79 9.84 -4.68
N ASP A 51 0.85 10.55 -5.31
CA ASP A 51 0.73 12.01 -5.22
C ASP A 51 0.50 12.45 -3.76
N THR A 52 -0.32 11.70 -3.00
CA THR A 52 -0.61 12.00 -1.59
C THR A 52 0.63 11.84 -0.72
N ALA A 53 1.37 10.74 -0.87
CA ALA A 53 2.63 10.52 -0.16
C ALA A 53 3.69 11.58 -0.51
N CYS A 54 3.64 12.15 -1.72
CA CYS A 54 4.58 13.18 -2.16
C CYS A 54 4.16 14.61 -1.83
N LEU A 55 3.02 14.86 -1.16
CA LEU A 55 2.50 16.22 -0.91
C LEU A 55 3.47 17.14 -0.16
N LYS A 56 4.41 16.57 0.58
CA LYS A 56 5.43 17.30 1.36
C LYS A 56 6.81 17.29 0.70
N GLY A 57 6.95 16.65 -0.47
CA GLY A 57 8.23 16.41 -1.11
C GLY A 57 9.15 15.59 -0.21
N GLY A 58 10.43 15.97 -0.14
CA GLY A 58 11.36 15.44 0.86
C GLY A 58 11.57 13.93 0.77
N LYS A 59 11.72 13.27 1.93
CA LYS A 59 11.94 11.81 2.00
C LYS A 59 10.61 11.08 2.03
N VAL A 60 10.41 10.20 1.05
CA VAL A 60 9.21 9.35 0.95
C VAL A 60 9.57 7.90 1.21
N LEU A 61 8.81 7.24 2.10
CA LEU A 61 8.86 5.80 2.34
C LEU A 61 7.67 5.11 1.66
N GLU A 62 7.95 4.14 0.81
CA GLU A 62 6.99 3.20 0.24
C GLU A 62 7.21 1.82 0.88
N VAL A 63 6.13 1.16 1.30
CA VAL A 63 6.18 -0.18 1.89
C VAL A 63 5.31 -1.11 1.05
N GLY A 64 5.98 -2.02 0.33
CA GLY A 64 5.42 -2.82 -0.77
C GLY A 64 5.73 -2.19 -2.12
N PHE A 65 6.57 -2.85 -2.93
CA PHE A 65 6.91 -2.37 -4.28
C PHE A 65 5.92 -2.86 -5.34
N GLY A 66 5.49 -4.13 -5.22
CA GLY A 66 4.54 -4.76 -6.14
C GLY A 66 5.02 -4.69 -7.60
N LEU A 67 4.20 -4.09 -8.47
CA LEU A 67 4.52 -3.87 -9.89
C LEU A 67 5.29 -2.57 -10.16
N GLY A 68 5.67 -1.80 -9.13
CA GLY A 68 6.34 -0.50 -9.26
C GLY A 68 5.45 0.62 -9.81
N ILE A 69 4.12 0.46 -9.77
CA ILE A 69 3.15 1.43 -10.30
C ILE A 69 3.16 2.70 -9.45
N ALA A 70 2.95 2.59 -8.14
CA ALA A 70 3.03 3.72 -7.22
C ALA A 70 4.44 4.32 -7.21
N SER A 71 5.48 3.49 -7.12
CA SER A 71 6.88 3.92 -7.22
C SER A 71 7.18 4.79 -8.45
N SER A 72 6.65 4.40 -9.61
CA SER A 72 6.83 5.15 -10.86
C SER A 72 6.16 6.53 -10.83
N PHE A 73 5.03 6.67 -10.13
CA PHE A 73 4.40 7.98 -9.91
C PHE A 73 5.10 8.80 -8.83
N ILE A 74 5.64 8.16 -7.78
CA ILE A 74 6.47 8.84 -6.78
C ILE A 74 7.69 9.47 -7.45
N GLN A 75 8.35 8.75 -8.37
CA GLN A 75 9.50 9.24 -9.15
C GLN A 75 9.17 10.38 -10.14
N GLN A 76 7.88 10.69 -10.36
CA GLN A 76 7.45 11.84 -11.17
C GLN A 76 7.22 13.11 -10.32
N ASN A 77 7.22 12.97 -8.99
CA ASN A 77 7.00 14.08 -8.06
C ASN A 77 8.33 14.69 -7.59
N ALA A 78 8.24 15.88 -6.99
CA ALA A 78 9.39 16.61 -6.46
C ALA A 78 9.78 16.12 -5.05
N ILE A 79 10.38 14.93 -4.98
CA ILE A 79 10.92 14.33 -3.75
C ILE A 79 12.46 14.39 -3.73
N THR A 80 13.08 14.22 -2.56
CA THR A 80 14.55 14.21 -2.41
C THR A 80 15.12 12.80 -2.29
N GLU A 81 14.41 11.88 -1.63
CA GLU A 81 14.83 10.48 -1.45
C GLU A 81 13.61 9.57 -1.54
N HIS A 82 13.77 8.40 -2.17
CA HIS A 82 12.72 7.40 -2.26
C HIS A 82 13.18 6.11 -1.58
N HIS A 83 12.59 5.77 -0.44
CA HIS A 83 12.90 4.56 0.31
C HIS A 83 11.81 3.52 0.06
N ILE A 84 12.19 2.30 -0.30
CA ILE A 84 11.24 1.24 -0.61
C ILE A 84 11.59 -0.01 0.19
N ILE A 85 10.65 -0.50 1.00
CA ILE A 85 10.75 -1.79 1.68
C ILE A 85 9.99 -2.83 0.87
N GLU A 86 10.65 -3.93 0.52
CA GLU A 86 10.02 -5.06 -0.18
C GLU A 86 10.53 -6.39 0.38
N ALA A 87 9.60 -7.29 0.71
CA ALA A 87 9.92 -8.53 1.38
C ALA A 87 10.27 -9.66 0.39
N ASN A 88 9.52 -9.77 -0.70
CA ASN A 88 9.67 -10.87 -1.64
C ASN A 88 10.92 -10.71 -2.51
N GLN A 89 11.75 -11.75 -2.59
CA GLN A 89 13.04 -11.69 -3.29
C GLN A 89 12.92 -11.38 -4.78
N ASP A 90 11.88 -11.87 -5.46
CA ASP A 90 11.72 -11.72 -6.91
C ASP A 90 11.17 -10.33 -7.24
N VAL A 91 10.24 -9.83 -6.41
CA VAL A 91 9.80 -8.43 -6.45
C VAL A 91 10.95 -7.47 -6.12
N PHE A 92 11.81 -7.83 -5.16
CA PHE A 92 12.99 -7.02 -4.81
C PHE A 92 14.01 -6.93 -5.96
N LYS A 93 14.20 -7.98 -6.77
CA LYS A 93 15.02 -7.90 -7.99
C LYS A 93 14.46 -6.86 -8.97
N LYS A 94 13.14 -6.83 -9.17
CA LYS A 94 12.49 -5.78 -10.00
C LYS A 94 12.68 -4.38 -9.43
N LEU A 95 12.60 -4.23 -8.10
CA LEU A 95 12.94 -2.98 -7.43
C LEU A 95 14.38 -2.55 -7.71
N GLN A 96 15.34 -3.47 -7.68
CA GLN A 96 16.74 -3.17 -8.00
C GLN A 96 16.90 -2.67 -9.43
N ASP A 97 16.21 -3.29 -10.39
CA ASP A 97 16.23 -2.84 -11.79
C ASP A 97 15.56 -1.48 -11.97
N PHE A 98 14.42 -1.26 -11.31
CA PHE A 98 13.75 0.05 -11.26
C PHE A 98 14.66 1.14 -10.69
N SER A 99 15.42 0.84 -9.63
CA SER A 99 16.31 1.81 -8.98
C SER A 99 17.41 2.33 -9.90
N LYS A 100 17.92 1.49 -10.83
CA LYS A 100 18.96 1.87 -11.80
C LYS A 100 18.49 2.92 -12.81
N LEU A 101 17.19 2.98 -13.07
CA LEU A 101 16.55 3.85 -14.06
C LEU A 101 15.85 5.05 -13.41
N SER A 102 15.84 5.13 -12.08
CA SER A 102 15.11 6.14 -11.32
C SER A 102 15.80 7.50 -11.35
N LYS A 103 15.00 8.57 -11.42
CA LYS A 103 15.50 9.96 -11.47
C LYS A 103 15.98 10.44 -10.10
N VAL A 104 15.19 10.15 -9.08
CA VAL A 104 15.51 10.42 -7.68
C VAL A 104 16.11 9.16 -7.10
N LYS A 105 17.12 9.31 -6.24
CA LYS A 105 17.81 8.18 -5.62
C LYS A 105 16.82 7.27 -4.88
N VAL A 106 16.82 6.00 -5.26
CA VAL A 106 16.02 4.95 -4.62
C VAL A 106 16.90 4.15 -3.66
N PHE A 107 16.43 3.96 -2.43
CA PHE A 107 17.03 3.12 -1.41
C PHE A 107 16.12 1.91 -1.19
N GLY A 108 16.52 0.75 -1.71
CA GLY A 108 15.80 -0.50 -1.54
C GLY A 108 16.23 -1.24 -0.28
N TYR A 109 15.26 -1.72 0.51
CA TYR A 109 15.49 -2.52 1.71
C TYR A 109 14.76 -3.86 1.59
N GLN A 110 15.51 -4.94 1.44
CA GLN A 110 14.93 -6.28 1.34
C GLN A 110 14.56 -6.79 2.73
N GLY A 111 13.33 -7.28 2.87
CA GLY A 111 12.85 -7.93 4.08
C GLY A 111 11.45 -7.50 4.48
N LEU A 112 10.92 -8.16 5.50
CA LEU A 112 9.63 -7.79 6.07
C LEU A 112 9.73 -6.41 6.71
N TRP A 113 8.69 -5.58 6.58
CA TRP A 113 8.72 -4.25 7.16
C TRP A 113 8.95 -4.33 8.67
N GLN A 114 8.42 -5.33 9.36
CA GLN A 114 8.60 -5.56 10.80
C GLN A 114 10.08 -5.67 11.21
N GLU A 115 10.94 -6.16 10.31
CA GLU A 115 12.37 -6.35 10.54
C GLU A 115 13.20 -5.15 10.08
N VAL A 116 12.76 -4.51 8.99
CA VAL A 116 13.48 -3.40 8.35
C VAL A 116 13.21 -2.07 9.05
N ILE A 117 12.00 -1.85 9.56
CA ILE A 117 11.51 -0.54 9.99
C ILE A 117 12.31 0.07 11.14
N ASN A 118 12.92 -0.78 11.99
CA ASN A 118 13.74 -0.35 13.13
C ASN A 118 15.08 0.29 12.72
N LYS A 119 15.43 0.26 11.42
CA LYS A 119 16.63 0.92 10.88
C LYS A 119 16.42 2.41 10.64
N PHE A 120 15.18 2.88 10.63
CA PHE A 120 14.86 4.28 10.37
C PHE A 120 14.73 5.07 11.67
N GLU A 121 15.21 6.31 11.63
CA GLU A 121 15.06 7.25 12.73
C GLU A 121 13.62 7.76 12.82
N GLU A 122 13.15 8.08 14.02
CA GLU A 122 11.87 8.76 14.21
C GLU A 122 11.91 10.16 13.56
N ASN A 123 10.75 10.65 13.10
CA ASN A 123 10.61 11.95 12.44
C ASN A 123 11.57 12.15 11.24
N SER A 124 11.78 11.11 10.43
CA SER A 124 12.70 11.13 9.28
C SER A 124 12.00 11.28 7.93
N PHE A 125 10.72 10.92 7.83
CA PHE A 125 9.98 10.92 6.56
C PHE A 125 8.97 12.07 6.46
N ASP A 126 8.93 12.69 5.27
CA ASP A 126 7.96 13.72 4.91
C ASP A 126 6.66 13.08 4.39
N GLY A 127 6.77 11.87 3.82
CA GLY A 127 5.65 11.10 3.28
C GLY A 127 5.81 9.60 3.46
N ILE A 128 4.72 8.89 3.69
CA ILE A 128 4.68 7.43 3.78
C ILE A 128 3.50 6.88 2.97
N LEU A 129 3.76 5.92 2.08
CA LEU A 129 2.78 5.09 1.37
C LEU A 129 2.89 3.65 1.89
N TYR A 130 1.79 3.10 2.38
CA TYR A 130 1.70 1.69 2.78
C TYR A 130 0.71 0.92 1.91
N ASP A 131 1.21 -0.02 1.12
CA ASP A 131 0.41 -0.89 0.28
C ASP A 131 1.02 -2.30 0.28
N THR A 132 0.75 -3.05 1.34
CA THR A 132 1.22 -4.43 1.47
C THR A 132 0.06 -5.41 1.44
N TYR A 133 0.39 -6.69 1.34
CA TYR A 133 -0.62 -7.75 1.26
C TYR A 133 -0.84 -8.47 2.61
N PRO A 134 -2.09 -8.73 3.02
CA PRO A 134 -2.38 -9.55 4.21
C PRO A 134 -1.97 -11.01 4.00
N ILE A 135 -1.25 -11.58 4.96
CA ILE A 135 -0.64 -12.91 4.82
C ILE A 135 -1.63 -14.04 5.17
N ASN A 136 -2.69 -13.73 5.93
CA ASN A 136 -3.72 -14.67 6.33
C ASN A 136 -5.07 -13.96 6.61
N GLU A 137 -6.13 -14.74 6.78
CA GLU A 137 -7.49 -14.25 7.05
C GLU A 137 -7.60 -13.40 8.33
N LYS A 138 -6.86 -13.75 9.40
CA LYS A 138 -6.92 -13.01 10.67
C LYS A 138 -6.37 -11.59 10.54
N GLU A 139 -5.42 -11.42 9.63
CA GLU A 139 -4.76 -10.13 9.35
C GLU A 139 -5.49 -9.32 8.28
N LEU A 140 -6.42 -9.94 7.54
CA LEU A 140 -7.09 -9.38 6.37
C LEU A 140 -7.55 -7.94 6.58
N HIS A 141 -8.24 -7.65 7.69
CA HIS A 141 -8.82 -6.33 7.91
C HIS A 141 -7.95 -5.38 8.75
N ILE A 142 -6.83 -5.87 9.30
CA ILE A 142 -6.14 -5.19 10.41
C ILE A 142 -4.61 -5.06 10.24
N HIS A 143 -3.99 -5.72 9.26
CA HIS A 143 -2.52 -5.75 9.13
C HIS A 143 -1.88 -4.37 9.08
N GLN A 144 -2.56 -3.41 8.44
CA GLN A 144 -2.09 -2.04 8.29
C GLN A 144 -1.93 -1.31 9.64
N PHE A 145 -2.76 -1.59 10.65
CA PHE A 145 -2.80 -0.77 11.87
C PHE A 145 -1.53 -0.87 12.71
N ASN A 146 -0.87 -2.03 12.71
CA ASN A 146 0.41 -2.19 13.39
C ASN A 146 1.50 -1.35 12.70
N PHE A 147 1.50 -1.31 11.36
CA PHE A 147 2.40 -0.44 10.62
C PHE A 147 2.08 1.04 10.85
N ILE A 148 0.80 1.44 10.81
CA ILE A 148 0.39 2.85 10.96
C ILE A 148 0.84 3.43 12.31
N LYS A 149 0.83 2.64 13.39
CA LYS A 149 1.42 3.01 14.69
C LYS A 149 2.90 3.36 14.57
N THR A 150 3.66 2.58 13.81
CA THR A 150 5.08 2.82 13.55
C THR A 150 5.27 4.02 12.62
N ALA A 151 4.45 4.14 11.57
CA ALA A 151 4.45 5.25 10.63
C ALA A 151 4.26 6.60 11.35
N TYR A 152 3.38 6.66 12.36
CA TYR A 152 3.20 7.85 13.19
C TYR A 152 4.52 8.31 13.84
N LYS A 153 5.39 7.39 14.30
CA LYS A 153 6.69 7.76 14.89
C LYS A 153 7.69 8.22 13.82
N LEU A 154 7.67 7.58 12.66
CA LEU A 154 8.60 7.85 11.57
C LEU A 154 8.31 9.14 10.80
N LEU A 155 7.05 9.57 10.73
CA LEU A 155 6.67 10.81 10.08
C LEU A 155 7.22 12.02 10.84
N LYS A 156 7.73 13.01 10.11
CA LYS A 156 7.98 14.36 10.63
C LYS A 156 6.68 15.03 11.07
N PRO A 157 6.74 16.06 11.93
CA PRO A 157 5.59 16.95 12.14
C PRO A 157 5.06 17.49 10.80
N ASN A 158 3.75 17.42 10.57
CA ASN A 158 3.09 17.72 9.28
C ASN A 158 3.41 16.76 8.12
N GLY A 159 4.11 15.65 8.37
CA GLY A 159 4.30 14.58 7.40
C GLY A 159 2.97 13.91 7.04
N VAL A 160 2.91 13.31 5.86
CA VAL A 160 1.69 12.70 5.32
C VAL A 160 1.80 11.17 5.24
N LEU A 161 0.77 10.49 5.74
CA LEU A 161 0.53 9.06 5.53
C LEU A 161 -0.59 8.87 4.52
N THR A 162 -0.44 7.88 3.66
CA THR A 162 -1.52 7.29 2.88
C THR A 162 -1.35 5.77 2.85
N TYR A 163 -2.45 5.03 2.68
CA TYR A 163 -2.41 3.58 2.65
C TYR A 163 -3.62 2.99 1.92
N CYS A 164 -3.56 1.70 1.63
CA CYS A 164 -4.72 0.91 1.23
C CYS A 164 -4.72 -0.51 1.79
N ASN A 165 -5.89 -1.14 1.69
CA ASN A 165 -6.06 -2.57 1.90
C ASN A 165 -7.26 -3.04 1.04
N PHE A 166 -7.00 -3.29 -0.24
CA PHE A 166 -8.05 -3.55 -1.23
C PHE A 166 -8.86 -4.79 -0.92
N THR A 167 -8.21 -5.88 -0.53
CA THR A 167 -8.88 -7.13 -0.19
C THR A 167 -9.83 -6.95 1.00
N SER A 168 -9.41 -6.21 2.03
CA SER A 168 -10.28 -5.85 3.16
C SER A 168 -11.46 -5.01 2.71
N TRP A 169 -11.18 -3.89 2.04
CA TRP A 169 -12.20 -2.91 1.70
C TRP A 169 -13.20 -3.44 0.68
N GLY A 170 -12.77 -4.26 -0.28
CA GLY A 170 -13.68 -4.91 -1.22
C GLY A 170 -14.62 -5.91 -0.56
N ASN A 171 -14.18 -6.58 0.52
CA ASN A 171 -15.04 -7.42 1.34
C ASN A 171 -16.00 -6.58 2.20
N LEU A 172 -15.46 -5.64 2.99
CA LEU A 172 -16.23 -4.82 3.93
C LEU A 172 -17.25 -3.93 3.23
N ARG A 173 -16.91 -3.34 2.08
CA ARG A 173 -17.77 -2.39 1.37
C ARG A 173 -19.14 -2.95 0.98
N LYS A 174 -19.32 -4.27 0.98
CA LYS A 174 -20.61 -4.97 0.77
C LYS A 174 -21.56 -4.81 1.95
N GLU A 175 -21.03 -4.58 3.13
CA GLU A 175 -21.77 -4.50 4.40
C GLU A 175 -22.17 -3.07 4.76
N TYR A 176 -21.64 -2.08 4.04
CA TYR A 176 -21.88 -0.65 4.28
C TYR A 176 -22.52 0.01 3.07
N LYS A 177 -23.22 1.13 3.31
CA LYS A 177 -23.93 1.90 2.27
C LYS A 177 -22.97 2.45 1.22
N ASP A 178 -21.92 3.12 1.68
CA ASP A 178 -20.93 3.79 0.84
C ASP A 178 -19.50 3.63 1.36
N ASP A 179 -18.53 4.12 0.57
CA ASP A 179 -17.11 4.02 0.94
C ASP A 179 -16.81 4.81 2.21
N TYR A 180 -17.53 5.92 2.42
CA TYR A 180 -17.34 6.82 3.57
C TYR A 180 -17.80 6.15 4.85
N GLU A 181 -19.00 5.56 4.86
CA GLU A 181 -19.48 4.81 6.03
C GLU A 181 -18.55 3.64 6.37
N MET A 182 -18.08 2.89 5.36
CA MET A 182 -17.12 1.80 5.57
C MET A 182 -15.83 2.31 6.22
N PHE A 183 -15.25 3.41 5.71
CA PHE A 183 -14.03 3.97 6.25
C PHE A 183 -14.23 4.53 7.68
N GLU A 184 -15.34 5.23 7.91
CA GLU A 184 -15.72 5.76 9.22
C GLU A 184 -15.78 4.63 10.26
N LYS A 185 -16.56 3.57 9.96
CA LYS A 185 -16.82 2.48 10.91
C LYS A 185 -15.65 1.53 11.12
N THR A 186 -14.70 1.45 10.18
CA THR A 186 -13.65 0.41 10.22
C THR A 186 -12.23 0.95 10.35
N GLN A 187 -11.99 2.22 10.01
CA GLN A 187 -10.64 2.81 9.99
C GLN A 187 -10.49 3.98 10.96
N SER A 188 -11.49 4.86 11.06
CA SER A 188 -11.32 6.19 11.67
C SER A 188 -10.93 6.14 13.15
N ASP A 189 -11.64 5.35 13.97
CA ASP A 189 -11.33 5.22 15.41
C ASP A 189 -9.89 4.74 15.63
N LYS A 190 -9.41 3.79 14.82
CA LYS A 190 -8.04 3.28 14.90
C LYS A 190 -6.99 4.33 14.55
N LEU A 191 -7.27 5.18 13.57
CA LEU A 191 -6.38 6.29 13.20
C LEU A 191 -6.33 7.35 14.32
N THR A 192 -7.48 7.68 14.90
CA THR A 192 -7.56 8.64 16.02
C THR A 192 -6.94 8.11 17.30
N GLU A 193 -7.13 6.83 17.63
CA GLU A 193 -6.46 6.14 18.75
C GLU A 193 -4.92 6.23 18.65
N ILE A 194 -4.38 6.24 17.43
CA ILE A 194 -2.93 6.36 17.18
C ILE A 194 -2.42 7.80 17.35
N GLY A 195 -3.30 8.79 17.20
CA GLY A 195 -2.99 10.21 17.36
C GLY A 195 -3.23 11.04 16.09
N PHE A 196 -3.71 10.46 15.00
CA PHE A 196 -4.03 11.22 13.79
C PHE A 196 -5.36 11.94 13.95
N SER A 197 -5.35 13.27 13.74
CA SER A 197 -6.55 14.13 13.84
C SER A 197 -6.91 14.83 12.52
N LYS A 198 -6.01 14.85 11.55
CA LYS A 198 -6.19 15.51 10.24
C LYS A 198 -6.29 14.45 9.15
N ILE A 199 -7.51 13.98 8.90
CA ILE A 199 -7.80 12.96 7.91
C ILE A 199 -8.68 13.56 6.81
N LYS A 200 -8.23 13.47 5.56
CA LYS A 200 -9.03 13.81 4.38
C LYS A 200 -9.20 12.57 3.53
N LEU A 201 -10.40 12.35 3.01
CA LEU A 201 -10.72 11.18 2.19
C LEU A 201 -11.01 11.64 0.76
N HIS A 202 -10.28 11.09 -0.19
CA HIS A 202 -10.44 11.39 -1.61
C HIS A 202 -11.08 10.21 -2.31
N GLN A 203 -12.26 10.40 -2.90
CA GLN A 203 -12.88 9.36 -3.72
C GLN A 203 -12.21 9.30 -5.09
N VAL A 204 -11.70 8.14 -5.44
CA VAL A 204 -11.04 7.87 -6.73
C VAL A 204 -11.91 6.94 -7.55
N GLN A 205 -12.12 7.29 -8.81
CA GLN A 205 -12.79 6.43 -9.77
C GLN A 205 -11.86 5.30 -10.22
N VAL A 206 -12.36 4.07 -10.17
CA VAL A 206 -11.63 2.87 -10.59
C VAL A 206 -12.52 2.00 -11.47
N ASN A 207 -11.89 1.18 -12.31
CA ASN A 207 -12.59 0.24 -13.17
C ASN A 207 -11.99 -1.15 -13.03
N PRO A 208 -12.27 -1.87 -11.92
CA PRO A 208 -11.85 -3.25 -11.80
C PRO A 208 -12.45 -4.09 -12.94
N PRO A 209 -11.69 -5.00 -13.56
CA PRO A 209 -12.20 -5.91 -14.56
C PRO A 209 -13.19 -6.91 -13.94
N GLU A 210 -14.07 -7.51 -14.75
CA GLU A 210 -15.05 -8.51 -14.27
C GLU A 210 -14.38 -9.76 -13.65
N SER A 211 -13.14 -10.03 -14.06
CA SER A 211 -12.29 -11.08 -13.52
C SER A 211 -11.85 -10.79 -12.08
N CYS A 212 -11.78 -9.52 -11.65
CA CYS A 212 -11.33 -9.14 -10.32
C CYS A 212 -12.21 -9.79 -9.24
N ASN A 213 -11.57 -10.52 -8.32
CA ASN A 213 -12.23 -11.31 -7.29
C ASN A 213 -12.15 -10.68 -5.88
N TYR A 214 -11.34 -9.64 -5.70
CA TYR A 214 -11.16 -8.94 -4.43
C TYR A 214 -11.79 -7.55 -4.39
N TYR A 215 -12.07 -6.91 -5.53
CA TYR A 215 -12.70 -5.60 -5.59
C TYR A 215 -13.63 -5.44 -6.81
N GLN A 216 -14.85 -4.94 -6.62
CA GLN A 216 -15.83 -4.81 -7.72
C GLN A 216 -16.59 -3.48 -7.73
N PHE A 217 -16.27 -2.57 -6.81
CA PHE A 217 -16.87 -1.24 -6.77
C PHE A 217 -16.15 -0.29 -7.74
N LYS A 218 -16.83 0.79 -8.14
CA LYS A 218 -16.31 1.79 -9.11
C LYS A 218 -15.57 2.95 -8.45
N THR A 219 -15.55 2.98 -7.13
CA THR A 219 -14.89 4.01 -6.33
C THR A 219 -14.12 3.38 -5.19
N ILE A 220 -13.02 4.03 -4.80
CA ILE A 220 -12.22 3.70 -3.61
C ILE A 220 -11.85 5.01 -2.91
N LEU A 221 -11.83 5.02 -1.58
CA LEU A 221 -11.30 6.16 -0.83
C LEU A 221 -9.80 6.03 -0.62
N ALA A 222 -9.07 7.07 -1.05
CA ALA A 222 -7.66 7.27 -0.76
C ALA A 222 -7.51 8.20 0.45
N PRO A 223 -6.97 7.73 1.59
CA PRO A 223 -6.80 8.56 2.78
C PRO A 223 -5.55 9.45 2.67
N GLU A 224 -5.69 10.74 2.94
CA GLU A 224 -4.61 11.69 3.19
C GLU A 224 -4.60 12.01 4.69
N ILE A 225 -3.58 11.54 5.39
CA ILE A 225 -3.52 11.59 6.86
C ILE A 225 -2.30 12.40 7.27
N ILE A 226 -2.49 13.56 7.89
CA ILE A 226 -1.39 14.42 8.33
C ILE A 226 -1.10 14.18 9.81
N LYS A 227 0.18 13.99 10.14
CA LYS A 227 0.69 13.97 11.53
C LYS A 227 0.67 15.37 12.14
#